data_AF-A0A9D6I012-F1
#
_entry.id   AF-A0A9D6I012-F1
#
_cell.length_a   1.000
_cell.length_b   1.000
_cell.length_c   1.000
_cell.angle_alpha   90.00
_cell.angle_beta   90.00
_cell.angle_gamma   90.00
#
_symmetry.space_group_name_H-M   'P 1'
#
loop_
_entity.id
_entity.type
_entity.pdbx_description
1 polymer ?
#
loop_
_entity_poly.entity_id
_entity_poly.type
_entity_poly.pdbx_seq_one_letter_code
_entity_poly.pdbx_strand_id
1 'polypeptide(L)'
;MLPSGRGRESPPGAAAHPCTPPAGAAPSPREPWARRFSHCLVARHAPRHPVLDPARHADRGPAAATVGGVAPAAPPDATRLKQLQAVGVLSGFAAGAWLGAAEAPTKVVTLGLSPVAISLVMVLGVFLARWSLPALLRGTANVGADVRRTPHLVVWALLAGALWAVANTLTIFAIREIGLSIAFPLWNTNSLLGIFWGALLFNELRGAGAARWLGVLGGAGVMFVGAALLALAAPTQAPAGNPLRGVAAALGAGVLWGTMYIPYRKAYLTGMNPLSFVTFFTIGELGMMSGLALAYLDGPAGVMTELARARGVVFWLLLGGFVWVVGDLFQQYAAKYVGIGRGIPLSNTNQLWGLLWGILVFGELAGSGQAVYAQVVGGSIVMALGAGAIAFSTAPAAEHLRWQDAARREAARYGVEPEYVVARLSGHDPGGAQGRTVWDWMIVIGATAVFLGFATLAETPRMAIHYTWAWWLTLAMLGLLGGCGFALWRTTRFG
;
A
#
# COMPACT_ATOMS: atom_id res chain seq x y z
N MET A 1 39.40 35.82 -51.81
CA MET A 1 39.64 35.06 -53.06
C MET A 1 38.67 33.89 -53.11
N LEU A 2 37.97 33.74 -54.23
CA LEU A 2 37.12 32.58 -54.65
C LEU A 2 38.00 31.59 -55.48
N PRO A 3 37.49 30.49 -56.10
CA PRO A 3 36.11 29.94 -56.17
C PRO A 3 36.03 28.54 -55.48
N SER A 4 35.19 27.52 -55.77
CA SER A 4 34.07 27.20 -56.70
C SER A 4 33.26 26.01 -56.10
N GLY A 5 32.06 25.62 -56.51
CA GLY A 5 31.11 26.15 -57.51
C GLY A 5 30.30 25.02 -58.21
N ARG A 6 29.01 25.28 -58.54
CA ARG A 6 27.98 24.39 -59.17
C ARG A 6 27.21 23.45 -58.20
N GLY A 7 25.91 23.21 -58.37
CA GLY A 7 24.96 23.73 -59.37
C GLY A 7 23.48 23.39 -59.05
N ARG A 8 22.56 24.24 -59.54
CA ARG A 8 21.10 24.22 -59.33
C ARG A 8 20.39 22.99 -59.92
N GLU A 9 19.19 22.64 -59.42
CA GLU A 9 17.93 22.69 -60.23
C GLU A 9 16.64 22.51 -59.41
N SER A 10 15.53 23.05 -59.93
CA SER A 10 14.12 23.07 -59.45
C SER A 10 13.26 23.80 -60.52
N PRO A 11 11.90 23.83 -60.50
CA PRO A 11 10.90 23.15 -59.66
C PRO A 11 10.12 22.13 -60.57
N PRO A 12 8.80 22.17 -60.95
CA PRO A 12 7.54 22.68 -60.35
C PRO A 12 6.35 21.68 -60.34
N GLY A 13 5.20 22.12 -59.79
CA GLY A 13 3.85 21.52 -59.97
C GLY A 13 3.20 21.00 -58.67
N ALA A 14 2.35 21.77 -58.00
CA ALA A 14 0.88 21.86 -58.19
C ALA A 14 0.10 20.83 -57.32
N ALA A 15 -1.03 21.12 -56.66
CA ALA A 15 -1.79 22.37 -56.49
C ALA A 15 -2.48 22.40 -55.11
N ALA A 16 -2.93 23.58 -54.67
CA ALA A 16 -3.76 23.74 -53.47
C ALA A 16 -5.25 23.79 -53.84
N HIS A 17 -6.14 23.44 -52.91
CA HIS A 17 -7.46 24.09 -52.78
C HIS A 17 -8.00 24.02 -51.34
N PRO A 18 -8.56 25.13 -50.80
CA PRO A 18 -9.18 25.19 -49.47
C PRO A 18 -10.71 25.11 -49.54
N CYS A 19 -11.36 24.81 -48.41
CA CYS A 19 -12.82 24.96 -48.24
C CYS A 19 -13.14 25.95 -47.11
N THR A 20 -13.41 27.20 -47.47
CA THR A 20 -14.19 28.16 -46.66
C THR A 20 -15.69 28.04 -46.98
N PRO A 21 -16.59 28.31 -46.02
CA PRO A 21 -18.04 28.16 -46.22
C PRO A 21 -18.66 29.38 -46.91
N PRO A 22 -19.81 29.23 -47.61
CA PRO A 22 -20.64 30.35 -48.02
C PRO A 22 -21.54 30.83 -46.87
N ALA A 23 -21.80 32.13 -46.81
CA ALA A 23 -22.69 32.76 -45.84
C ALA A 23 -24.03 33.18 -46.48
N GLY A 24 -25.08 33.31 -45.67
CA GLY A 24 -26.24 34.16 -45.98
C GLY A 24 -27.60 33.47 -46.11
N ALA A 25 -28.29 33.24 -45.00
CA ALA A 25 -29.75 33.37 -44.87
C ALA A 25 -30.22 33.27 -43.41
N ALA A 26 -31.01 34.23 -42.96
CA ALA A 26 -31.83 34.21 -41.73
C ALA A 26 -32.98 35.22 -41.92
N PRO A 27 -34.07 35.21 -41.11
CA PRO A 27 -34.47 34.25 -40.07
C PRO A 27 -35.92 33.72 -40.21
N SER A 28 -36.31 32.71 -39.42
CA SER A 28 -37.54 32.75 -38.60
C SER A 28 -37.64 31.50 -37.68
N PRO A 29 -38.35 31.58 -36.53
CA PRO A 29 -38.42 30.49 -35.56
C PRO A 29 -39.78 29.78 -35.51
N ARG A 30 -39.79 28.44 -35.36
CA ARG A 30 -40.82 27.62 -34.64
C ARG A 30 -40.49 26.12 -34.65
N GLU A 31 -40.22 25.57 -33.46
CA GLU A 31 -40.52 24.19 -33.01
C GLU A 31 -39.88 22.98 -33.75
N PRO A 32 -39.94 21.75 -33.18
CA PRO A 32 -39.24 21.41 -31.94
C PRO A 32 -38.22 20.25 -32.08
N TRP A 33 -37.22 20.26 -31.20
CA TRP A 33 -35.95 19.49 -31.25
C TRP A 33 -36.03 17.95 -31.01
N ALA A 34 -37.10 17.26 -31.43
CA ALA A 34 -37.40 15.91 -30.93
C ALA A 34 -37.03 14.71 -31.84
N ARG A 35 -36.66 14.88 -33.12
CA ARG A 35 -36.58 13.73 -34.08
C ARG A 35 -35.42 13.71 -35.10
N ARG A 36 -34.24 14.29 -34.80
CA ARG A 36 -33.09 14.31 -35.75
C ARG A 36 -31.72 13.85 -35.25
N PHE A 37 -31.61 13.29 -34.05
CA PHE A 37 -30.34 12.74 -33.51
C PHE A 37 -30.30 11.21 -33.33
N SER A 38 -31.20 10.46 -33.98
CA SER A 38 -31.28 8.99 -33.85
C SER A 38 -30.33 8.20 -34.75
N HIS A 39 -29.59 8.84 -35.67
CA HIS A 39 -28.76 8.15 -36.67
C HIS A 39 -27.39 8.80 -36.94
N CYS A 40 -26.57 9.05 -35.90
CA CYS A 40 -25.14 9.35 -36.09
C CYS A 40 -24.22 9.09 -34.88
N LEU A 41 -24.50 8.10 -34.04
CA LEU A 41 -23.65 7.72 -32.89
C LEU A 41 -23.34 6.22 -32.84
N VAL A 42 -22.73 5.69 -33.91
CA VAL A 42 -22.00 4.42 -33.90
C VAL A 42 -20.55 4.63 -34.39
N ALA A 43 -19.90 5.65 -33.84
CA ALA A 43 -18.45 5.81 -33.96
C ALA A 43 -17.77 4.81 -33.01
N ARG A 44 -17.40 3.64 -33.55
CA ARG A 44 -16.65 2.59 -32.83
C ARG A 44 -15.44 3.22 -32.13
N HIS A 45 -15.44 3.23 -30.80
CA HIS A 45 -14.25 3.59 -30.04
C HIS A 45 -13.18 2.52 -30.26
N ALA A 46 -12.19 2.83 -31.11
CA ALA A 46 -10.99 2.02 -31.22
C ALA A 46 -10.28 1.98 -29.86
N PRO A 47 -9.89 0.79 -29.35
CA PRO A 47 -9.18 0.70 -28.08
C PRO A 47 -7.82 1.39 -28.21
N ARG A 48 -7.60 2.48 -27.46
CA ARG A 48 -6.27 3.11 -27.37
C ARG A 48 -5.32 2.15 -26.64
N HIS A 49 -4.30 1.68 -27.35
CA HIS A 49 -3.27 0.80 -26.79
C HIS A 49 -2.47 1.51 -25.67
N PRO A 50 -2.09 0.81 -24.59
CA PRO A 50 -1.30 1.38 -23.51
C PRO A 50 0.16 1.64 -23.91
N VAL A 51 0.80 2.57 -23.20
CA VAL A 51 2.12 3.16 -23.52
C VAL A 51 3.30 2.18 -23.44
N LEU A 52 3.11 0.98 -22.87
CA LEU A 52 4.14 -0.05 -22.72
C LEU A 52 3.67 -1.40 -23.31
N ASP A 53 3.41 -1.38 -24.62
CA ASP A 53 3.14 -2.57 -25.43
C ASP A 53 4.41 -2.99 -26.21
N PRO A 54 5.11 -4.07 -25.80
CA PRO A 54 6.33 -4.53 -26.48
C PRO A 54 6.06 -5.12 -27.88
N ALA A 55 4.79 -5.33 -28.27
CA ALA A 55 4.44 -5.81 -29.61
C ALA A 55 4.91 -4.86 -30.74
N ARG A 56 5.21 -3.58 -30.43
CA ARG A 56 5.73 -2.60 -31.42
C ARG A 56 7.09 -2.93 -32.05
N HIS A 57 7.81 -3.94 -31.56
CA HIS A 57 9.11 -4.36 -32.10
C HIS A 57 9.18 -5.82 -32.58
N ALA A 58 8.04 -6.51 -32.66
CA ALA A 58 7.99 -7.91 -33.12
C ALA A 58 7.68 -8.09 -34.63
N ASP A 59 7.34 -7.03 -35.36
CA ASP A 59 7.07 -7.09 -36.80
C ASP A 59 8.35 -7.13 -37.65
N ARG A 60 9.03 -8.30 -37.64
CA ARG A 60 9.88 -8.86 -38.71
C ARG A 60 10.49 -10.21 -38.29
N GLY A 61 9.66 -11.26 -38.29
CA GLY A 61 10.07 -12.66 -38.12
C GLY A 61 8.96 -13.60 -38.59
N PRO A 62 9.25 -14.71 -39.28
CA PRO A 62 8.22 -15.49 -39.97
C PRO A 62 7.41 -16.39 -39.03
N ALA A 63 6.10 -16.46 -39.31
CA ALA A 63 5.17 -17.51 -38.86
C ALA A 63 5.25 -17.93 -37.38
N ALA A 64 4.77 -17.06 -36.49
CA ALA A 64 4.45 -17.47 -35.12
C ALA A 64 3.40 -18.59 -35.14
N ALA A 65 3.72 -19.73 -34.54
CA ALA A 65 2.77 -20.82 -34.35
C ALA A 65 1.54 -20.31 -33.58
N THR A 66 0.35 -20.72 -34.03
CA THR A 66 -0.92 -20.39 -33.36
C THR A 66 -0.94 -20.98 -31.95
N VAL A 67 -0.63 -20.16 -30.95
CA VAL A 67 -0.88 -20.47 -29.54
C VAL A 67 -2.38 -20.73 -29.42
N GLY A 68 -2.73 -21.96 -29.05
CA GLY A 68 -4.12 -22.41 -28.95
C GLY A 68 -4.94 -21.46 -28.08
N GLY A 69 -6.11 -21.06 -28.57
CA GLY A 69 -7.00 -20.17 -27.85
C GLY A 69 -7.46 -20.80 -26.54
N VAL A 70 -6.82 -20.41 -25.43
CA VAL A 70 -7.27 -20.78 -24.08
C VAL A 70 -8.69 -20.26 -23.92
N ALA A 71 -9.65 -21.18 -23.75
CA ALA A 71 -11.05 -20.85 -23.55
C ALA A 71 -11.18 -19.82 -22.41
N PRO A 72 -12.13 -18.86 -22.48
CA PRO A 72 -12.32 -17.91 -21.41
C PRO A 72 -12.65 -18.68 -20.13
N ALA A 73 -11.75 -18.55 -19.13
CA ALA A 73 -11.94 -19.17 -17.82
C ALA A 73 -13.33 -18.82 -17.28
N ALA A 74 -14.00 -19.82 -16.70
CA ALA A 74 -15.36 -19.66 -16.19
C ALA A 74 -15.43 -18.42 -15.26
N PRO A 75 -16.50 -17.60 -15.36
CA PRO A 75 -16.63 -16.43 -14.52
C PRO A 75 -16.57 -16.86 -13.05
N PRO A 76 -15.73 -16.21 -12.22
CA PRO A 76 -15.50 -16.66 -10.85
C PRO A 76 -16.80 -16.62 -10.05
N ASP A 77 -17.04 -17.66 -9.25
CA ASP A 77 -18.24 -17.80 -8.42
C ASP A 77 -18.47 -16.52 -7.60
N ALA A 78 -19.63 -15.89 -7.83
CA ALA A 78 -20.00 -14.64 -7.19
C ALA A 78 -20.09 -14.78 -5.66
N THR A 79 -20.35 -15.99 -5.15
CA THR A 79 -20.35 -16.30 -3.71
C THR A 79 -18.93 -16.24 -3.17
N ARG A 80 -17.99 -16.95 -3.81
CA ARG A 80 -16.56 -16.90 -3.49
C ARG A 80 -15.99 -15.50 -3.56
N LEU A 81 -16.33 -14.71 -4.58
CA LEU A 81 -15.89 -13.31 -4.69
C LEU A 81 -16.33 -12.47 -3.50
N LYS A 82 -17.61 -12.58 -3.09
CA LYS A 82 -18.14 -11.86 -1.92
C LYS A 82 -17.43 -12.27 -0.64
N GLN A 83 -17.14 -13.56 -0.45
CA GLN A 83 -16.36 -14.05 0.71
C GLN A 83 -14.95 -13.45 0.75
N LEU A 84 -14.24 -13.47 -0.39
CA LEU A 84 -12.89 -12.90 -0.51
C LEU A 84 -12.89 -11.38 -0.25
N GLN A 85 -13.86 -10.66 -0.83
CA GLN A 85 -14.02 -9.23 -0.56
C GLN A 85 -14.31 -8.95 0.92
N ALA A 86 -15.18 -9.72 1.57
CA ALA A 86 -15.51 -9.55 2.98
C ALA A 86 -14.28 -9.76 3.89
N VAL A 87 -13.49 -10.82 3.67
CA VAL A 87 -12.24 -11.00 4.45
C VAL A 87 -11.20 -9.93 4.11
N GLY A 88 -11.17 -9.40 2.89
CA GLY A 88 -10.30 -8.28 2.52
C GLY A 88 -10.67 -6.97 3.21
N VAL A 89 -11.96 -6.64 3.32
CA VAL A 89 -12.45 -5.47 4.09
C VAL A 89 -12.16 -5.65 5.58
N LEU A 90 -12.45 -6.83 6.15
CA LEU A 90 -12.14 -7.15 7.54
C LEU A 90 -10.63 -7.05 7.84
N SER A 91 -9.79 -7.50 6.90
CA SER A 91 -8.34 -7.34 6.98
C SER A 91 -7.94 -5.86 6.93
N GLY A 92 -8.61 -5.02 6.13
CA GLY A 92 -8.35 -3.57 6.12
C GLY A 92 -8.57 -2.92 7.49
N PHE A 93 -9.68 -3.25 8.18
CA PHE A 93 -9.94 -2.74 9.53
C PHE A 93 -9.00 -3.33 10.60
N ALA A 94 -8.70 -4.63 10.52
CA ALA A 94 -7.73 -5.27 11.42
C ALA A 94 -6.31 -4.68 11.24
N ALA A 95 -5.92 -4.38 10.00
CA ALA A 95 -4.69 -3.67 9.68
C ALA A 95 -4.65 -2.31 10.36
N GLY A 96 -5.72 -1.51 10.25
CA GLY A 96 -5.84 -0.24 10.96
C GLY A 96 -5.60 -0.40 12.47
N ALA A 97 -6.30 -1.33 13.12
CA ALA A 97 -6.16 -1.56 14.56
C ALA A 97 -4.72 -1.85 15.00
N TRP A 98 -4.03 -2.75 14.29
CA TRP A 98 -2.68 -3.18 14.65
C TRP A 98 -1.60 -2.18 14.22
N LEU A 99 -1.74 -1.52 13.07
CA LEU A 99 -0.82 -0.45 12.63
C LEU A 99 -0.88 0.75 13.58
N GLY A 100 -2.08 1.15 14.05
CA GLY A 100 -2.22 2.28 14.97
C GLY A 100 -1.73 1.95 16.38
N ALA A 101 -1.93 0.72 16.84
CA ALA A 101 -1.43 0.27 18.14
C ALA A 101 0.10 0.10 18.20
N ALA A 102 0.79 -0.03 17.06
CA ALA A 102 2.24 -0.05 17.00
C ALA A 102 2.87 1.26 17.52
N GLU A 103 2.12 2.36 17.52
CA GLU A 103 2.54 3.65 18.08
C GLU A 103 2.67 3.60 19.62
N ALA A 104 1.97 2.70 20.31
CA ALA A 104 1.99 2.63 21.77
C ALA A 104 3.35 2.15 22.33
N PRO A 105 3.93 1.01 21.91
CA PRO A 105 5.28 0.60 22.33
C PRO A 105 6.38 1.60 21.93
N THR A 106 6.22 2.33 20.82
CA THR A 106 7.21 3.35 20.41
C THR A 106 7.09 4.65 21.20
N LYS A 107 5.87 5.10 21.56
CA LYS A 107 5.67 6.30 22.37
C LYS A 107 6.15 6.13 23.82
N VAL A 108 6.14 4.88 24.29
CA VAL A 108 6.77 4.44 25.54
C VAL A 108 8.31 4.69 25.56
N VAL A 109 8.93 5.07 24.44
CA VAL A 109 10.37 5.34 24.30
C VAL A 109 10.66 6.81 23.94
N THR A 110 10.88 7.66 24.94
CA THR A 110 11.39 9.05 24.81
C THR A 110 12.18 9.40 26.10
N LEU A 111 13.26 10.21 26.13
CA LEU A 111 13.97 11.07 25.17
C LEU A 111 15.48 10.72 25.16
N GLY A 112 16.18 10.92 24.04
CA GLY A 112 17.66 10.94 24.00
C GLY A 112 18.37 10.04 22.97
N LEU A 113 17.63 9.17 22.27
CA LEU A 113 18.15 8.36 21.17
C LEU A 113 17.91 9.03 19.81
N SER A 114 18.77 8.77 18.84
CA SER A 114 18.57 9.19 17.46
C SER A 114 17.33 8.51 16.84
N PRO A 115 16.46 9.24 16.13
CA PRO A 115 15.33 8.66 15.40
C PRO A 115 15.73 7.54 14.44
N VAL A 116 16.92 7.64 13.83
CA VAL A 116 17.45 6.61 12.92
C VAL A 116 17.81 5.33 13.67
N ALA A 117 18.32 5.43 14.91
CA ALA A 117 18.57 4.27 15.76
C ALA A 117 17.25 3.61 16.21
N ILE A 118 16.25 4.42 16.56
CA ILE A 118 14.89 3.95 16.90
C ILE A 118 14.30 3.16 15.73
N SER A 119 14.34 3.72 14.52
CA SER A 119 13.86 3.04 13.30
C SER A 119 14.64 1.77 12.99
N LEU A 120 15.96 1.73 13.20
CA LEU A 120 16.76 0.52 13.00
C LEU A 120 16.32 -0.61 13.94
N VAL A 121 16.16 -0.33 15.24
CA VAL A 121 15.71 -1.34 16.21
C VAL A 121 14.28 -1.79 15.90
N MET A 122 13.38 -0.87 15.54
CA MET A 122 12.03 -1.22 15.12
C MET A 122 12.05 -2.14 13.90
N VAL A 123 12.89 -1.85 12.89
CA VAL A 123 13.08 -2.68 11.68
C VAL A 123 13.66 -4.06 12.02
N LEU A 124 14.52 -4.19 13.03
CA LEU A 124 14.94 -5.52 13.52
C LEU A 124 13.76 -6.32 14.10
N GLY A 125 12.84 -5.67 14.83
CA GLY A 125 11.60 -6.30 15.32
C GLY A 125 10.68 -6.73 14.18
N VAL A 126 10.56 -5.87 13.16
CA VAL A 126 9.84 -6.17 11.91
C VAL A 126 10.45 -7.37 11.18
N PHE A 127 11.78 -7.44 11.08
CA PHE A 127 12.48 -8.56 10.45
C PHE A 127 12.23 -9.88 11.18
N LEU A 128 12.37 -9.90 12.50
CA LEU A 128 12.05 -11.07 13.33
C LEU A 128 10.60 -11.52 13.13
N ALA A 129 9.64 -10.59 13.08
CA ALA A 129 8.23 -10.89 12.87
C ALA A 129 7.93 -11.41 11.45
N ARG A 130 8.51 -10.80 10.40
CA ARG A 130 8.31 -11.21 8.98
C ARG A 130 9.04 -12.49 8.58
N TRP A 131 9.91 -13.02 9.42
CA TRP A 131 10.42 -14.40 9.30
C TRP A 131 9.64 -15.39 10.18
N SER A 132 9.38 -15.05 11.44
CA SER A 132 8.70 -15.97 12.38
C SER A 132 7.22 -16.17 12.05
N LEU A 133 6.45 -15.13 11.71
CA LEU A 133 5.01 -15.27 11.41
C LEU A 133 4.75 -16.07 10.11
N PRO A 134 5.44 -15.82 8.98
CA PRO A 134 5.34 -16.70 7.80
C PRO A 134 5.80 -18.12 8.07
N ALA A 135 6.86 -18.35 8.85
CA ALA A 135 7.28 -19.71 9.27
C ALA A 135 6.19 -20.41 10.11
N LEU A 136 5.57 -19.70 11.05
CA LEU A 136 4.50 -20.22 11.92
C LEU A 136 3.17 -20.44 11.17
N LEU A 137 2.79 -19.58 10.24
CA LEU A 137 1.50 -19.64 9.52
C LEU A 137 1.57 -20.47 8.24
N ARG A 138 2.56 -20.22 7.37
CA ARG A 138 2.69 -20.86 6.04
C ARG A 138 3.85 -21.87 5.94
N GLY A 139 4.95 -21.68 6.65
CA GLY A 139 6.13 -22.54 6.63
C GLY A 139 7.12 -22.14 5.54
N THR A 140 8.40 -22.14 5.88
CA THR A 140 9.52 -21.73 5.01
C THR A 140 9.62 -22.55 3.73
N ALA A 141 9.24 -23.83 3.76
CA ALA A 141 9.19 -24.67 2.56
C ALA A 141 8.15 -24.16 1.53
N ASN A 142 6.96 -23.74 1.98
CA ASN A 142 5.93 -23.12 1.13
C ASN A 142 6.34 -21.71 0.66
N VAL A 143 7.07 -20.94 1.48
CA VAL A 143 7.69 -19.68 1.05
C VAL A 143 8.72 -19.93 -0.06
N GLY A 144 9.57 -20.94 0.09
CA GLY A 144 10.53 -21.37 -0.93
C GLY A 144 9.86 -21.88 -2.21
N ALA A 145 8.73 -22.57 -2.11
CA ALA A 145 7.94 -23.01 -3.27
C ALA A 145 7.38 -21.83 -4.08
N ASP A 146 6.83 -20.81 -3.42
CA ASP A 146 6.33 -19.60 -4.08
C ASP A 146 7.47 -18.82 -4.77
N VAL A 147 8.63 -18.70 -4.12
CA VAL A 147 9.83 -18.08 -4.71
C VAL A 147 10.33 -18.85 -5.92
N ARG A 148 10.38 -20.18 -5.89
CA ARG A 148 10.79 -21.00 -7.04
C ARG A 148 9.88 -20.82 -8.25
N ARG A 149 8.57 -20.62 -8.03
CA ARG A 149 7.60 -20.34 -9.10
C ARG A 149 7.67 -18.89 -9.62
N THR A 150 8.09 -17.95 -8.77
CA THR A 150 8.05 -16.51 -9.09
C THR A 150 9.31 -15.74 -8.65
N PRO A 151 10.53 -16.18 -9.05
CA PRO A 151 11.79 -15.70 -8.46
C PRO A 151 12.06 -14.22 -8.74
N HIS A 152 11.58 -13.71 -9.88
CA HIS A 152 11.67 -12.31 -10.27
C HIS A 152 10.94 -11.37 -9.27
N LEU A 153 9.97 -11.85 -8.49
CA LEU A 153 9.28 -11.06 -7.47
C LEU A 153 10.13 -10.76 -6.24
N VAL A 154 11.21 -11.52 -6.00
CA VAL A 154 12.15 -11.22 -4.90
C VAL A 154 12.76 -9.84 -5.09
N VAL A 155 13.15 -9.48 -6.32
CA VAL A 155 13.69 -8.14 -6.64
C VAL A 155 12.64 -7.05 -6.38
N TRP A 156 11.37 -7.30 -6.73
CA TRP A 156 10.27 -6.38 -6.46
C TRP A 156 10.00 -6.23 -4.95
N ALA A 157 10.13 -7.30 -4.17
CA ALA A 157 10.00 -7.27 -2.72
C ALA A 157 11.14 -6.45 -2.06
N LEU A 158 12.40 -6.72 -2.45
CA LEU A 158 13.57 -5.98 -1.99
C LEU A 158 13.44 -4.47 -2.29
N LEU A 159 13.04 -4.12 -3.52
CA LEU A 159 12.82 -2.72 -3.92
C LEU A 159 11.72 -2.06 -3.07
N ALA A 160 10.60 -2.75 -2.85
CA ALA A 160 9.51 -2.23 -2.02
C ALA A 160 9.96 -1.97 -0.57
N GLY A 161 10.75 -2.88 0.01
CA GLY A 161 11.33 -2.70 1.34
C GLY A 161 12.28 -1.50 1.42
N ALA A 162 13.14 -1.33 0.41
CA ALA A 162 14.04 -0.17 0.33
C ALA A 162 13.27 1.16 0.19
N LEU A 163 12.25 1.22 -0.67
CA LEU A 163 11.37 2.39 -0.81
C LEU A 163 10.69 2.74 0.51
N TRP A 164 10.21 1.74 1.25
CA TRP A 164 9.59 1.93 2.56
C TRP A 164 10.57 2.48 3.62
N ALA A 165 11.81 1.99 3.67
CA ALA A 165 12.81 2.47 4.63
C ALA A 165 13.22 3.93 4.36
N VAL A 166 13.38 4.31 3.08
CA VAL A 166 13.63 5.71 2.70
C VAL A 166 12.42 6.58 3.05
N ALA A 167 11.19 6.13 2.78
CA ALA A 167 9.98 6.87 3.10
C ALA A 167 9.85 7.17 4.61
N ASN A 168 10.10 6.21 5.49
CA ASN A 168 10.12 6.43 6.95
C ASN A 168 11.21 7.42 7.37
N THR A 169 12.37 7.40 6.72
CA THR A 169 13.43 8.36 7.03
C THR A 169 13.04 9.78 6.59
N LEU A 170 12.30 9.91 5.49
CA LEU A 170 11.73 11.19 5.06
C LEU A 170 10.59 11.69 5.98
N THR A 171 9.76 10.82 6.58
CA THR A 171 8.76 11.28 7.56
C THR A 171 9.40 11.83 8.82
N ILE A 172 10.49 11.24 9.31
CA ILE A 172 11.30 11.79 10.42
C ILE A 172 11.76 13.21 10.11
N PHE A 173 12.35 13.44 8.93
CA PHE A 173 12.77 14.79 8.52
C PHE A 173 11.58 15.74 8.35
N ALA A 174 10.46 15.28 7.80
CA ALA A 174 9.27 16.09 7.66
C ALA A 174 8.71 16.56 9.02
N ILE A 175 8.57 15.65 10.00
CA ILE A 175 8.12 15.99 11.35
C ILE A 175 9.05 17.04 11.98
N ARG A 176 10.37 16.86 11.85
CA ARG A 176 11.38 17.79 12.39
C ARG A 176 11.28 19.19 11.79
N GLU A 177 11.05 19.30 10.47
CA GLU A 177 11.15 20.58 9.75
C GLU A 177 9.82 21.36 9.71
N ILE A 178 8.66 20.68 9.65
CA ILE A 178 7.32 21.32 9.54
C ILE A 178 6.32 20.88 10.62
N GLY A 179 6.71 20.03 11.57
CA GLY A 179 5.82 19.50 12.60
C GLY A 179 4.89 18.39 12.09
N LEU A 180 4.42 17.55 13.02
CA LEU A 180 3.52 16.43 12.72
C LEU A 180 2.20 16.91 12.07
N SER A 181 1.66 18.04 12.51
CA SER A 181 0.38 18.59 12.04
C SER A 181 0.34 18.91 10.54
N ILE A 182 1.47 19.34 9.96
CA ILE A 182 1.58 19.65 8.53
C ILE A 182 2.12 18.45 7.75
N ALA A 183 3.07 17.72 8.32
CA ALA A 183 3.68 16.58 7.63
C ALA A 183 2.69 15.41 7.44
N PHE A 184 1.83 15.15 8.44
CA PHE A 184 0.96 13.99 8.48
C PHE A 184 -0.04 13.92 7.30
N PRO A 185 -0.80 14.99 6.96
CA PRO A 185 -1.69 14.94 5.81
C PRO A 185 -0.92 14.82 4.48
N LEU A 186 0.27 15.43 4.38
CA LEU A 186 1.06 15.45 3.15
C LEU A 186 1.56 14.05 2.74
N TRP A 187 2.03 13.21 3.67
CA TRP A 187 2.46 11.85 3.31
C TRP A 187 1.29 10.86 3.09
N ASN A 188 0.09 11.17 3.59
CA ASN A 188 -1.12 10.39 3.30
C ASN A 188 -1.60 10.49 1.84
N THR A 189 -0.93 11.32 1.02
CA THR A 189 -0.98 11.21 -0.44
C THR A 189 -0.60 9.80 -0.95
N ASN A 190 0.05 8.96 -0.13
CA ASN A 190 0.30 7.54 -0.39
C ASN A 190 -0.95 6.78 -0.87
N SER A 191 -2.13 7.08 -0.31
CA SER A 191 -3.39 6.40 -0.64
C SER A 191 -3.97 6.87 -1.96
N LEU A 192 -3.87 8.17 -2.25
CA LEU A 192 -4.27 8.73 -3.54
C LEU A 192 -3.38 8.17 -4.67
N LEU A 193 -2.08 8.02 -4.42
CA LEU A 193 -1.15 7.37 -5.34
C LEU A 193 -1.42 5.87 -5.46
N GLY A 194 -1.76 5.16 -4.38
CA GLY A 194 -2.20 3.76 -4.43
C GLY A 194 -3.42 3.56 -5.34
N ILE A 195 -4.43 4.43 -5.21
CA ILE A 195 -5.60 4.45 -6.10
C ILE A 195 -5.21 4.76 -7.54
N PHE A 196 -4.36 5.77 -7.76
CA PHE A 196 -3.88 6.18 -9.09
C PHE A 196 -3.14 5.04 -9.80
N TRP A 197 -2.16 4.41 -9.14
CA TRP A 197 -1.42 3.27 -9.68
C TRP A 197 -2.33 2.04 -9.88
N GLY A 198 -3.29 1.81 -8.99
CA GLY A 198 -4.35 0.79 -9.15
C GLY A 198 -5.12 0.96 -10.46
N ALA A 199 -5.63 2.17 -10.71
CA ALA A 199 -6.41 2.48 -11.91
C ALA A 199 -5.56 2.53 -13.19
N LEU A 200 -4.30 2.98 -13.10
CA LEU A 200 -3.41 3.16 -14.25
C LEU A 200 -2.81 1.83 -14.73
N LEU A 201 -2.19 1.07 -13.82
CA LEU A 201 -1.37 -0.12 -14.15
C LEU A 201 -2.18 -1.43 -14.08
N PHE A 202 -3.06 -1.55 -13.09
CA PHE A 202 -3.75 -2.80 -12.77
C PHE A 202 -5.22 -2.83 -13.22
N ASN A 203 -5.70 -1.75 -13.87
CA ASN A 203 -7.10 -1.57 -14.29
C ASN A 203 -8.13 -1.65 -13.14
N GLU A 204 -7.74 -1.35 -11.90
CA GLU A 204 -8.69 -1.22 -10.79
C GLU A 204 -9.68 -0.07 -11.08
N LEU A 205 -10.89 -0.17 -10.52
CA LEU A 205 -12.02 0.75 -10.77
C LEU A 205 -12.51 0.85 -12.24
N ARG A 206 -11.80 0.30 -13.24
CA ARG A 206 -12.25 0.35 -14.64
C ARG A 206 -13.47 -0.53 -14.84
N GLY A 207 -14.57 0.07 -15.31
CA GLY A 207 -15.87 -0.60 -15.41
C GLY A 207 -16.65 -0.68 -14.09
N ALA A 208 -16.18 -0.04 -13.01
CA ALA A 208 -16.88 -0.03 -11.73
C ALA A 208 -18.17 0.84 -11.72
N GLY A 209 -18.27 1.80 -12.64
CA GLY A 209 -19.36 2.77 -12.72
C GLY A 209 -19.13 4.01 -11.85
N ALA A 210 -19.76 5.13 -12.21
CA ALA A 210 -19.51 6.44 -11.61
C ALA A 210 -19.73 6.48 -10.09
N ALA A 211 -20.76 5.82 -9.57
CA ALA A 211 -21.03 5.76 -8.13
C ALA A 211 -19.89 5.12 -7.31
N ARG A 212 -19.22 4.09 -7.85
CA ARG A 212 -18.08 3.44 -7.17
C ARG A 212 -16.79 4.25 -7.28
N TRP A 213 -16.60 4.94 -8.40
CA TRP A 213 -15.53 5.94 -8.53
C TRP A 213 -15.69 7.07 -7.51
N LEU A 214 -16.91 7.59 -7.37
CA LEU A 214 -17.24 8.62 -6.38
C LEU A 214 -17.09 8.09 -4.94
N GLY A 215 -17.49 6.86 -4.66
CA GLY A 215 -17.32 6.24 -3.34
C GLY A 215 -15.85 6.03 -2.95
N VAL A 216 -14.99 5.62 -3.89
CA VAL A 216 -13.55 5.44 -3.60
C VAL A 216 -12.77 6.75 -3.59
N LEU A 217 -12.92 7.62 -4.60
CA LEU A 217 -12.22 8.91 -4.63
C LEU A 217 -12.77 9.89 -3.60
N GLY A 218 -14.09 9.97 -3.47
CA GLY A 218 -14.76 10.79 -2.47
C GLY A 218 -14.47 10.28 -1.05
N GLY A 219 -14.52 8.96 -0.84
CA GLY A 219 -14.11 8.36 0.42
C GLY A 219 -12.66 8.68 0.78
N ALA A 220 -11.72 8.55 -0.17
CA ALA A 220 -10.31 8.88 0.06
C ALA A 220 -10.08 10.39 0.31
N GLY A 221 -10.80 11.27 -0.39
CA GLY A 221 -10.79 12.71 -0.15
C GLY A 221 -11.35 13.07 1.24
N VAL A 222 -12.45 12.43 1.66
CA VAL A 222 -13.03 12.58 2.99
C VAL A 222 -12.07 12.05 4.07
N MET A 223 -11.41 10.92 3.86
CA MET A 223 -10.35 10.43 4.76
C MET A 223 -9.19 11.42 4.88
N PHE A 224 -8.75 12.00 3.76
CA PHE A 224 -7.69 13.02 3.74
C PHE A 224 -8.09 14.28 4.53
N VAL A 225 -9.34 14.75 4.38
CA VAL A 225 -9.87 15.89 5.16
C VAL A 225 -9.96 15.54 6.66
N GLY A 226 -10.44 14.34 7.02
CA GLY A 226 -10.47 13.89 8.40
C GLY A 226 -9.07 13.81 9.02
N ALA A 227 -8.10 13.24 8.29
CA ALA A 227 -6.68 13.22 8.66
C ALA A 227 -6.09 14.63 8.82
N ALA A 228 -6.45 15.59 7.95
CA ALA A 228 -6.02 16.98 8.07
C ALA A 228 -6.60 17.67 9.31
N LEU A 229 -7.87 17.45 9.63
CA LEU A 229 -8.50 17.97 10.85
C LEU A 229 -7.87 17.39 12.12
N LEU A 230 -7.58 16.09 12.14
CA LEU A 230 -6.85 15.44 13.23
C LEU A 230 -5.44 16.01 13.41
N ALA A 231 -4.72 16.20 12.31
CA ALA A 231 -3.37 16.73 12.34
C ALA A 231 -3.34 18.20 12.81
N LEU A 232 -4.30 19.03 12.41
CA LEU A 232 -4.45 20.41 12.90
C LEU A 232 -4.76 20.50 14.41
N ALA A 233 -5.36 19.47 14.98
CA ALA A 233 -5.66 19.40 16.42
C ALA A 233 -4.50 18.81 17.26
N ALA A 234 -3.47 18.27 16.63
CA ALA A 234 -2.30 17.75 17.32
C ALA A 234 -1.45 18.90 17.91
N PRO A 235 -0.81 18.72 19.08
CA PRO A 235 0.06 19.73 19.68
C PRO A 235 1.17 20.17 18.70
N THR A 236 1.18 21.44 18.33
CA THR A 236 2.19 21.99 17.41
C THR A 236 3.53 22.15 18.13
N GLN A 237 4.46 21.22 17.88
CA GLN A 237 5.87 21.51 18.06
C GLN A 237 6.26 22.62 17.08
N ALA A 238 6.90 23.69 17.58
CA ALA A 238 7.31 24.80 16.74
C ALA A 238 8.31 24.30 15.67
N PRO A 239 8.06 24.55 14.37
CA PRO A 239 8.95 24.08 13.31
C PRO A 239 10.33 24.73 13.45
N ALA A 240 11.35 23.91 13.71
CA ALA A 240 12.73 24.35 13.92
C ALA A 240 13.58 24.35 12.62
N GLY A 241 12.95 24.08 11.47
CA GLY A 241 13.62 23.81 10.21
C GLY A 241 13.13 24.64 9.03
N ASN A 242 13.55 24.25 7.83
CA ASN A 242 13.17 24.88 6.57
C ASN A 242 11.84 24.27 6.05
N PRO A 243 10.74 25.05 5.98
CA PRO A 243 9.44 24.49 5.64
C PRO A 243 9.38 23.83 4.26
N LEU A 244 10.12 24.34 3.28
CA LEU A 244 10.17 23.77 1.93
C LEU A 244 10.80 22.37 1.93
N ARG A 245 11.85 22.16 2.75
CA ARG A 245 12.47 20.84 2.91
C ARG A 245 11.54 19.85 3.61
N GLY A 246 10.83 20.30 4.65
CA GLY A 246 9.84 19.47 5.34
C GLY A 246 8.66 19.05 4.45
N VAL A 247 8.10 19.98 3.68
CA VAL A 247 7.03 19.68 2.70
C VAL A 247 7.53 18.73 1.61
N ALA A 248 8.73 18.96 1.07
CA ALA A 248 9.33 18.06 0.07
C ALA A 248 9.59 16.65 0.63
N ALA A 249 10.03 16.54 1.89
CA ALA A 249 10.22 15.26 2.57
C ALA A 249 8.88 14.54 2.82
N ALA A 250 7.83 15.25 3.26
CA ALA A 250 6.51 14.65 3.50
C ALA A 250 5.87 14.12 2.21
N LEU A 251 5.89 14.94 1.14
CA LEU A 251 5.41 14.53 -0.18
C LEU A 251 6.28 13.41 -0.77
N GLY A 252 7.60 13.46 -0.57
CA GLY A 252 8.52 12.40 -0.97
C GLY A 252 8.21 11.07 -0.28
N ALA A 253 7.96 11.07 1.03
CA ALA A 253 7.52 9.89 1.77
C ALA A 253 6.20 9.34 1.23
N GLY A 254 5.22 10.20 0.99
CA GLY A 254 3.94 9.83 0.38
C GLY A 254 4.08 9.24 -1.02
N VAL A 255 4.99 9.77 -1.85
CA VAL A 255 5.32 9.24 -3.18
C VAL A 255 5.97 7.87 -3.10
N LEU A 256 6.97 7.68 -2.24
CA LEU A 256 7.69 6.42 -2.10
C LEU A 256 6.77 5.31 -1.55
N TRP A 257 6.00 5.59 -0.48
CA TRP A 257 5.00 4.65 0.04
C TRP A 257 3.88 4.37 -0.98
N GLY A 258 3.35 5.39 -1.65
CA GLY A 258 2.34 5.20 -2.70
C GLY A 258 2.84 4.33 -3.87
N THR A 259 4.12 4.45 -4.20
CA THR A 259 4.77 3.70 -5.29
C THR A 259 5.14 2.26 -4.89
N MET A 260 5.46 1.98 -3.61
CA MET A 260 5.79 0.62 -3.15
C MET A 260 4.62 -0.37 -3.30
N TYR A 261 3.38 0.12 -3.39
CA TYR A 261 2.19 -0.69 -3.65
C TYR A 261 2.16 -1.31 -5.06
N ILE A 262 2.95 -0.79 -6.02
CA ILE A 262 3.09 -1.37 -7.36
C ILE A 262 3.72 -2.78 -7.27
N PRO A 263 4.90 -2.97 -6.64
CA PRO A 263 5.43 -4.29 -6.26
C PRO A 263 4.40 -5.22 -5.60
N TYR A 264 3.64 -4.74 -4.62
CA TYR A 264 2.68 -5.56 -3.87
C TYR A 264 1.64 -6.15 -4.82
N ARG A 265 0.99 -5.28 -5.61
CA ARG A 265 -0.10 -5.69 -6.49
C ARG A 265 0.40 -6.55 -7.65
N LYS A 266 1.59 -6.27 -8.19
CA LYS A 266 2.29 -7.13 -9.16
C LYS A 266 2.49 -8.54 -8.60
N ALA A 267 2.98 -8.67 -7.37
CA ALA A 267 3.21 -9.98 -6.75
C ALA A 267 1.92 -10.79 -6.59
N TYR A 268 0.84 -10.16 -6.12
CA TYR A 268 -0.44 -10.84 -5.89
C TYR A 268 -1.17 -11.21 -7.18
N LEU A 269 -1.07 -10.37 -8.23
CA LEU A 269 -1.58 -10.70 -9.57
C LEU A 269 -0.77 -11.80 -10.27
N THR A 270 0.46 -12.06 -9.82
CA THR A 270 1.33 -13.16 -10.28
C THR A 270 1.21 -14.41 -9.39
N GLY A 271 0.29 -14.41 -8.40
CA GLY A 271 -0.01 -15.55 -7.55
C GLY A 271 0.89 -15.75 -6.33
N MET A 272 1.87 -14.88 -6.06
CA MET A 272 2.69 -14.99 -4.84
C MET A 272 1.86 -14.71 -3.59
N ASN A 273 2.12 -15.44 -2.50
CA ASN A 273 1.41 -15.24 -1.24
C ASN A 273 1.87 -13.94 -0.53
N PRO A 274 0.97 -13.20 0.14
CA PRO A 274 1.33 -12.08 1.01
C PRO A 274 2.43 -12.39 2.02
N LEU A 275 2.34 -13.54 2.72
CA LEU A 275 3.33 -13.96 3.72
C LEU A 275 4.71 -14.19 3.09
N SER A 276 4.75 -14.82 1.90
CA SER A 276 5.99 -15.07 1.17
C SER A 276 6.62 -13.78 0.65
N PHE A 277 5.82 -12.85 0.13
CA PHE A 277 6.32 -11.55 -0.35
C PHE A 277 6.95 -10.72 0.78
N VAL A 278 6.32 -10.65 1.95
CA VAL A 278 6.85 -9.83 3.06
C VAL A 278 8.16 -10.38 3.67
N THR A 279 8.39 -11.70 3.62
CA THR A 279 9.66 -12.29 4.07
C THR A 279 10.87 -11.80 3.26
N PHE A 280 10.69 -11.48 1.97
CA PHE A 280 11.76 -10.87 1.16
C PHE A 280 11.73 -9.34 1.20
N PHE A 281 10.56 -8.73 1.39
CA PHE A 281 10.43 -7.28 1.61
C PHE A 281 11.33 -6.83 2.76
N THR A 282 11.32 -7.56 3.88
CA THR A 282 12.07 -7.15 5.07
C THR A 282 13.59 -7.19 4.90
N ILE A 283 14.10 -7.95 3.91
CA ILE A 283 15.54 -7.95 3.59
C ILE A 283 15.95 -6.61 2.95
N GLY A 284 15.13 -6.06 2.04
CA GLY A 284 15.38 -4.77 1.40
C GLY A 284 15.20 -3.60 2.37
N GLU A 285 14.19 -3.69 3.23
CA GLU A 285 13.93 -2.78 4.35
C GLU A 285 15.11 -2.76 5.35
N LEU A 286 15.54 -3.92 5.86
CA LEU A 286 16.67 -4.01 6.79
C LEU A 286 17.98 -3.56 6.16
N GLY A 287 18.25 -3.95 4.91
CA GLY A 287 19.46 -3.52 4.19
C GLY A 287 19.52 -2.01 3.99
N MET A 288 18.42 -1.40 3.51
CA MET A 288 18.34 0.05 3.32
C MET A 288 18.39 0.80 4.66
N MET A 289 17.67 0.34 5.68
CA MET A 289 17.67 0.96 7.01
C MET A 289 19.04 0.87 7.69
N SER A 290 19.75 -0.25 7.51
CA SER A 290 21.14 -0.41 8.00
C SER A 290 22.10 0.54 7.28
N GLY A 291 21.96 0.69 5.95
CA GLY A 291 22.74 1.67 5.18
C GLY A 291 22.49 3.11 5.62
N LEU A 292 21.23 3.47 5.90
CA LEU A 292 20.86 4.78 6.44
C LEU A 292 21.39 4.98 7.87
N ALA A 293 21.32 3.97 8.73
CA ALA A 293 21.90 4.03 10.08
C ALA A 293 23.42 4.25 10.04
N LEU A 294 24.15 3.52 9.18
CA LEU A 294 25.59 3.72 9.00
C LEU A 294 25.92 5.12 8.45
N ALA A 295 25.08 5.67 7.56
CA ALA A 295 25.29 7.00 6.96
C ALA A 295 24.97 8.17 7.92
N TYR A 296 24.00 8.03 8.82
CA TYR A 296 23.54 9.09 9.72
C TYR A 296 24.05 8.97 11.17
N LEU A 297 24.68 7.86 11.55
CA LEU A 297 25.20 7.61 12.90
C LEU A 297 26.72 7.39 12.89
N ASP A 298 27.46 8.14 12.07
CA ASP A 298 28.93 8.15 11.99
C ASP A 298 29.57 6.75 11.85
N GLY A 299 28.94 5.88 11.05
CA GLY A 299 29.40 4.52 10.79
C GLY A 299 29.14 3.52 11.92
N PRO A 300 29.81 2.34 11.91
CA PRO A 300 29.49 1.23 12.82
C PRO A 300 29.63 1.56 14.31
N ALA A 301 30.57 2.45 14.66
CA ALA A 301 30.85 2.81 16.06
C ALA A 301 29.72 3.66 16.68
N GLY A 302 29.17 4.63 15.94
CA GLY A 302 28.04 5.43 16.42
C GLY A 302 26.73 4.63 16.43
N VAL A 303 26.50 3.74 15.46
CA VAL A 303 25.40 2.75 15.52
C VAL A 303 25.50 1.92 16.82
N MET A 304 26.66 1.34 17.12
CA MET A 304 26.85 0.53 18.34
C MET A 304 26.67 1.36 19.63
N THR A 305 27.11 2.62 19.62
CA THR A 305 26.95 3.55 20.74
C THR A 305 25.46 3.86 21.02
N GLU A 306 24.69 4.14 19.96
CA GLU A 306 23.24 4.36 20.09
C GLU A 306 22.49 3.09 20.51
N LEU A 307 22.86 1.91 20.00
CA LEU A 307 22.28 0.63 20.46
C LEU A 307 22.60 0.34 21.94
N ALA A 308 23.82 0.64 22.39
CA ALA A 308 24.19 0.50 23.80
C ALA A 308 23.41 1.47 24.72
N ARG A 309 23.16 2.70 24.27
CA ARG A 309 22.26 3.66 24.94
C ARG A 309 20.81 3.17 24.95
N ALA A 310 20.37 2.52 23.87
CA ALA A 310 19.00 2.03 23.72
C ALA A 310 18.68 0.76 24.53
N ARG A 311 19.67 0.12 25.19
CA ARG A 311 19.54 -1.22 25.79
C ARG A 311 18.25 -1.47 26.60
N GLY A 312 17.83 -0.51 27.43
CA GLY A 312 16.65 -0.62 28.30
C GLY A 312 15.31 -0.49 27.56
N VAL A 313 15.33 0.01 26.33
CA VAL A 313 14.14 0.25 25.49
C VAL A 313 14.09 -0.59 24.21
N VAL A 314 15.15 -1.35 23.89
CA VAL A 314 15.20 -2.23 22.71
C VAL A 314 13.99 -3.17 22.66
N PHE A 315 13.58 -3.77 23.78
CA PHE A 315 12.40 -4.63 23.84
C PHE A 315 11.12 -3.93 23.34
N TRP A 316 10.85 -2.71 23.80
CA TRP A 316 9.67 -1.94 23.42
C TRP A 316 9.68 -1.57 21.93
N LEU A 317 10.85 -1.24 21.39
CA LEU A 317 11.03 -0.95 19.96
C LEU A 317 10.88 -2.19 19.08
N LEU A 318 11.44 -3.34 19.49
CA LEU A 318 11.23 -4.62 18.83
C LEU A 318 9.74 -5.01 18.84
N LEU A 319 9.06 -4.79 19.97
CA LEU A 319 7.63 -5.08 20.14
C LEU A 319 6.76 -4.17 19.26
N GLY A 320 7.10 -2.87 19.15
CA GLY A 320 6.46 -1.95 18.20
C GLY A 320 6.57 -2.46 16.76
N GLY A 321 7.77 -2.90 16.34
CA GLY A 321 7.98 -3.54 15.04
C GLY A 321 7.17 -4.82 14.84
N PHE A 322 7.05 -5.67 15.86
CA PHE A 322 6.22 -6.88 15.79
C PHE A 322 4.73 -6.57 15.63
N VAL A 323 4.19 -5.68 16.47
CA VAL A 323 2.78 -5.22 16.43
C VAL A 323 2.47 -4.60 15.06
N TRP A 324 3.39 -3.80 14.53
CA TRP A 324 3.28 -3.22 13.19
C TRP A 324 3.20 -4.28 12.08
N VAL A 325 4.00 -5.36 12.15
CA VAL A 325 3.94 -6.45 11.15
C VAL A 325 2.61 -7.18 11.17
N VAL A 326 1.98 -7.38 12.34
CA VAL A 326 0.63 -7.98 12.38
C VAL A 326 -0.36 -7.12 11.58
N GLY A 327 -0.27 -5.79 11.72
CA GLY A 327 -1.06 -4.85 10.93
C GLY A 327 -0.73 -4.84 9.44
N ASP A 328 0.56 -4.84 9.08
CA ASP A 328 1.00 -4.92 7.69
C ASP A 328 0.54 -6.22 7.01
N LEU A 329 0.63 -7.38 7.68
CA LEU A 329 0.13 -8.65 7.14
C LEU A 329 -1.36 -8.57 6.77
N PHE A 330 -2.20 -7.99 7.63
CA PHE A 330 -3.60 -7.75 7.31
C PHE A 330 -3.77 -6.72 6.17
N GLN A 331 -2.95 -5.67 6.11
CA GLN A 331 -2.96 -4.70 5.01
C GLN A 331 -2.65 -5.38 3.66
N GLN A 332 -1.70 -6.32 3.65
CA GLN A 332 -1.34 -7.08 2.45
C GLN A 332 -2.48 -8.02 2.00
N TYR A 333 -3.19 -8.67 2.93
CA TYR A 333 -4.38 -9.44 2.59
C TYR A 333 -5.54 -8.56 2.09
N ALA A 334 -5.71 -7.34 2.64
CA ALA A 334 -6.65 -6.36 2.11
C ALA A 334 -6.29 -5.97 0.66
N ALA A 335 -5.02 -5.60 0.42
CA ALA A 335 -4.51 -5.28 -0.92
C ALA A 335 -4.63 -6.45 -1.92
N LYS A 336 -4.48 -7.70 -1.47
CA LYS A 336 -4.74 -8.91 -2.28
C LYS A 336 -6.21 -9.00 -2.69
N TYR A 337 -7.14 -8.97 -1.73
CA TYR A 337 -8.54 -9.36 -1.97
C TYR A 337 -9.49 -8.22 -2.35
N VAL A 338 -9.25 -6.97 -1.91
CA VAL A 338 -10.06 -5.79 -2.31
C VAL A 338 -9.31 -4.78 -3.19
N GLY A 339 -8.05 -5.07 -3.53
CA GLY A 339 -7.21 -4.24 -4.40
C GLY A 339 -6.53 -3.09 -3.66
N ILE A 340 -5.49 -2.51 -4.25
CA ILE A 340 -4.71 -1.45 -3.60
C ILE A 340 -5.52 -0.16 -3.46
N GLY A 341 -6.43 0.12 -4.39
CA GLY A 341 -7.32 1.28 -4.34
C GLY A 341 -8.40 1.24 -3.24
N ARG A 342 -8.56 0.12 -2.51
CA ARG A 342 -9.49 -0.01 -1.37
C ARG A 342 -8.82 -0.51 -0.10
N GLY A 343 -7.94 -1.50 -0.20
CA GLY A 343 -7.28 -2.10 0.95
C GLY A 343 -6.38 -1.13 1.72
N ILE A 344 -5.61 -0.30 1.00
CA ILE A 344 -4.69 0.68 1.61
C ILE A 344 -5.46 1.83 2.28
N PRO A 345 -6.47 2.48 1.65
CA PRO A 345 -7.26 3.46 2.38
C PRO A 345 -7.96 2.89 3.63
N LEU A 346 -8.41 1.63 3.61
CA LEU A 346 -9.01 1.01 4.79
C LEU A 346 -8.01 0.78 5.94
N SER A 347 -6.76 0.41 5.65
CA SER A 347 -5.72 0.29 6.69
C SER A 347 -5.26 1.64 7.25
N ASN A 348 -5.42 2.74 6.50
CA ASN A 348 -5.26 4.11 7.01
C ASN A 348 -6.33 4.54 8.03
N THR A 349 -7.25 3.66 8.42
CA THR A 349 -8.00 3.81 9.69
C THR A 349 -7.12 3.65 10.94
N ASN A 350 -5.84 3.30 10.78
CA ASN A 350 -4.84 3.25 11.85
C ASN A 350 -4.80 4.50 12.74
N GLN A 351 -5.04 5.67 12.17
CA GLN A 351 -5.12 6.93 12.90
C GLN A 351 -6.25 6.98 13.94
N LEU A 352 -7.39 6.33 13.70
CA LEU A 352 -8.44 6.22 14.73
C LEU A 352 -7.92 5.44 15.94
N TRP A 353 -7.11 4.40 15.70
CA TRP A 353 -6.60 3.52 16.74
C TRP A 353 -5.41 4.13 17.48
N GLY A 354 -4.44 4.73 16.77
CA GLY A 354 -3.35 5.49 17.39
C GLY A 354 -3.89 6.62 18.28
N LEU A 355 -4.94 7.31 17.82
CA LEU A 355 -5.64 8.32 18.60
C LEU A 355 -6.37 7.74 19.84
N LEU A 356 -7.07 6.60 19.72
CA LEU A 356 -7.69 5.93 20.87
C LEU A 356 -6.64 5.57 21.93
N TRP A 357 -5.48 5.06 21.53
CA TRP A 357 -4.35 4.83 22.45
C TRP A 357 -3.83 6.16 23.05
N GLY A 358 -3.62 7.19 22.23
CA GLY A 358 -3.17 8.52 22.67
C GLY A 358 -4.07 9.16 23.73
N ILE A 359 -5.38 9.21 23.47
CA ILE A 359 -6.35 9.83 24.38
C ILE A 359 -6.61 8.95 25.60
N LEU A 360 -6.95 7.68 25.41
CA LEU A 360 -7.50 6.84 26.48
C LEU A 360 -6.41 6.21 27.36
N VAL A 361 -5.24 5.90 26.80
CA VAL A 361 -4.17 5.20 27.52
C VAL A 361 -3.09 6.16 28.01
N PHE A 362 -2.68 7.11 27.18
CA PHE A 362 -1.62 8.08 27.50
C PHE A 362 -2.15 9.45 27.97
N GLY A 363 -3.45 9.70 27.87
CA GLY A 363 -4.07 10.93 28.39
C GLY A 363 -3.71 12.19 27.61
N GLU A 364 -3.30 12.11 26.35
CA GLU A 364 -2.66 13.23 25.61
C GLU A 364 -3.52 14.48 25.42
N LEU A 365 -4.85 14.37 25.57
CA LEU A 365 -5.76 15.52 25.52
C LEU A 365 -6.24 15.99 26.90
N ALA A 366 -5.79 15.37 28.00
CA ALA A 366 -6.22 15.76 29.35
C ALA A 366 -5.88 17.24 29.63
N GLY A 367 -6.90 18.04 29.93
CA GLY A 367 -6.77 19.49 30.11
C GLY A 367 -6.82 20.32 28.82
N SER A 368 -6.98 19.70 27.64
CA SER A 368 -7.19 20.43 26.38
C SER A 368 -8.56 21.10 26.33
N GLY A 369 -8.64 22.26 25.68
CA GLY A 369 -9.90 23.00 25.52
C GLY A 369 -10.94 22.25 24.67
N GLN A 370 -12.22 22.54 24.89
CA GLN A 370 -13.34 21.89 24.19
C GLN A 370 -13.22 21.95 22.65
N ALA A 371 -12.63 23.02 22.10
CA ALA A 371 -12.38 23.16 20.67
C ALA A 371 -11.44 22.08 20.12
N VAL A 372 -10.38 21.70 20.85
CA VAL A 372 -9.43 20.65 20.45
C VAL A 372 -10.15 19.30 20.46
N TYR A 373 -10.90 18.99 21.52
CA TYR A 373 -11.72 17.78 21.59
C TYR A 373 -12.74 17.71 20.43
N ALA A 374 -13.40 18.83 20.08
CA ALA A 374 -14.34 18.88 18.96
C ALA A 374 -13.65 18.67 17.60
N GLN A 375 -12.46 19.23 17.38
CA GLN A 375 -11.66 19.00 16.16
C GLN A 375 -11.21 17.54 16.06
N VAL A 376 -10.75 16.96 17.16
CA VAL A 376 -10.30 15.56 17.22
C VAL A 376 -11.46 14.59 16.95
N VAL A 377 -12.58 14.74 17.66
CA VAL A 377 -13.77 13.89 17.46
C VAL A 377 -14.36 14.11 16.07
N GLY A 378 -14.44 15.36 15.59
CA GLY A 378 -14.90 15.69 14.24
C GLY A 378 -14.04 15.07 13.15
N GLY A 379 -12.71 15.23 13.22
CA GLY A 379 -11.75 14.63 12.29
C GLY A 379 -11.83 13.10 12.28
N SER A 380 -12.00 12.47 13.45
CA SER A 380 -12.22 11.03 13.58
C SER A 380 -13.50 10.56 12.89
N ILE A 381 -14.62 11.25 13.11
CA ILE A 381 -15.91 10.93 12.48
C ILE A 381 -15.80 11.09 10.96
N VAL A 382 -15.25 12.20 10.48
CA VAL A 382 -15.04 12.46 9.05
C VAL A 382 -14.19 11.34 8.42
N MET A 383 -13.08 10.96 9.05
CA MET A 383 -12.22 9.89 8.55
C MET A 383 -12.90 8.51 8.56
N ALA A 384 -13.69 8.20 9.61
CA ALA A 384 -14.47 6.97 9.68
C ALA A 384 -15.56 6.90 8.59
N LEU A 385 -16.23 8.02 8.28
CA LEU A 385 -17.18 8.12 7.18
C LEU A 385 -16.50 7.89 5.82
N GLY A 386 -15.30 8.46 5.62
CA GLY A 386 -14.50 8.23 4.41
C GLY A 386 -14.12 6.76 4.24
N ALA A 387 -13.63 6.11 5.30
CA ALA A 387 -13.32 4.68 5.29
C ALA A 387 -14.57 3.82 5.03
N GLY A 388 -15.72 4.18 5.63
CA GLY A 388 -17.01 3.53 5.36
C GLY A 388 -17.43 3.62 3.89
N ALA A 389 -17.31 4.79 3.27
CA ALA A 389 -17.61 4.97 1.84
C ALA A 389 -16.76 4.06 0.94
N ILE A 390 -15.49 3.85 1.28
CA ILE A 390 -14.59 2.92 0.57
C ILE A 390 -15.00 1.46 0.84
N ALA A 391 -15.29 1.09 2.09
CA ALA A 391 -15.71 -0.27 2.47
C ALA A 391 -16.98 -0.72 1.74
N PHE A 392 -17.98 0.16 1.63
CA PHE A 392 -19.23 -0.14 0.92
C PHE A 392 -19.09 -0.07 -0.62
N SER A 393 -18.02 0.49 -1.16
CA SER A 393 -17.74 0.60 -2.60
C SER A 393 -17.25 -0.71 -3.26
N THR A 394 -17.94 -1.82 -2.97
CA THR A 394 -17.62 -3.19 -3.43
C THR A 394 -17.33 -3.27 -4.93
N ALA A 395 -16.26 -3.99 -5.30
CA ALA A 395 -15.86 -4.17 -6.70
C ALA A 395 -16.86 -5.09 -7.44
N PRO A 396 -17.47 -4.65 -8.56
CA PRO A 396 -18.42 -5.48 -9.31
C PRO A 396 -17.70 -6.57 -10.11
N ALA A 397 -18.46 -7.56 -10.58
CA ALA A 397 -17.95 -8.61 -11.47
C ALA A 397 -17.19 -8.04 -12.68
N ALA A 398 -17.66 -6.94 -13.28
CA ALA A 398 -16.99 -6.26 -14.38
C ALA A 398 -15.58 -5.73 -14.03
N GLU A 399 -15.37 -5.25 -12.81
CA GLU A 399 -14.05 -4.83 -12.32
C GLU A 399 -13.16 -6.06 -12.03
N HIS A 400 -13.73 -7.11 -11.44
CA HIS A 400 -12.98 -8.34 -11.17
C HIS A 400 -12.51 -9.05 -12.46
N LEU A 401 -13.30 -9.02 -13.54
CA LEU A 401 -12.84 -9.47 -14.87
C LEU A 401 -11.62 -8.66 -15.35
N ARG A 402 -11.55 -7.35 -15.07
CA ARG A 402 -10.36 -6.53 -15.39
C ARG A 402 -9.14 -6.90 -14.55
N TRP A 403 -9.34 -7.36 -13.31
CA TRP A 403 -8.25 -7.90 -12.48
C TRP A 403 -7.76 -9.25 -13.04
N GLN A 404 -8.65 -10.11 -13.51
CA GLN A 404 -8.26 -11.35 -14.21
C GLN A 404 -7.53 -11.06 -15.53
N ASP A 405 -7.94 -10.04 -16.29
CA ASP A 405 -7.17 -9.55 -17.45
C ASP A 405 -5.77 -9.08 -17.03
N ALA A 406 -5.64 -8.37 -15.91
CA ALA A 406 -4.36 -7.88 -15.39
C ALA A 406 -3.46 -9.03 -14.92
N ALA A 407 -4.01 -9.98 -14.17
CA ALA A 407 -3.33 -11.20 -13.75
C ALA A 407 -2.82 -12.02 -14.94
N ARG A 408 -3.64 -12.22 -15.97
CA ARG A 408 -3.22 -12.93 -17.20
C ARG A 408 -2.07 -12.22 -17.92
N ARG A 409 -2.09 -10.88 -18.00
CA ARG A 409 -0.96 -10.11 -18.58
C ARG A 409 0.32 -10.26 -17.75
N GLU A 410 0.22 -10.23 -16.43
CA GLU A 410 1.40 -10.32 -15.55
C GLU A 410 1.97 -11.74 -15.50
N ALA A 411 1.10 -12.76 -15.47
CA ALA A 411 1.47 -14.16 -15.61
C ALA A 411 2.20 -14.43 -16.94
N ALA A 412 1.65 -13.96 -18.06
CA ALA A 412 2.26 -14.10 -19.38
C ALA A 412 3.61 -13.36 -19.48
N ARG A 413 3.73 -12.17 -18.89
CA ARG A 413 4.99 -11.39 -18.84
C ARG A 413 6.13 -12.17 -18.15
N TYR A 414 5.81 -13.05 -17.21
CA TYR A 414 6.78 -13.76 -16.39
C TYR A 414 6.80 -15.28 -16.59
N GLY A 415 6.06 -15.80 -17.58
CA GLY A 415 5.99 -17.24 -17.86
C GLY A 415 5.34 -18.07 -16.75
N VAL A 416 4.45 -17.48 -15.95
CA VAL A 416 3.80 -18.16 -14.82
C VAL A 416 2.51 -18.83 -15.28
N GLU A 417 2.28 -20.07 -14.84
CA GLU A 417 1.13 -20.89 -15.20
C GLU A 417 -0.22 -20.19 -14.86
N PRO A 418 -1.14 -20.02 -15.83
CA PRO A 418 -2.43 -19.37 -15.58
C PRO A 418 -3.27 -20.05 -14.50
N GLU A 419 -3.22 -21.38 -14.41
CA GLU A 419 -3.98 -22.16 -13.42
C GLU A 419 -3.50 -21.90 -11.99
N TYR A 420 -2.18 -21.81 -11.77
CA TYR A 420 -1.61 -21.40 -10.49
C TYR A 420 -2.12 -20.01 -10.09
N VAL A 421 -2.08 -19.04 -11.02
CA VAL A 421 -2.51 -17.67 -10.74
C VAL A 421 -4.00 -17.59 -10.44
N VAL A 422 -4.85 -18.31 -11.18
CA VAL A 422 -6.30 -18.38 -10.93
C VAL A 422 -6.60 -19.02 -9.57
N ALA A 423 -5.96 -20.15 -9.24
CA ALA A 423 -6.12 -20.80 -7.94
C ALA A 423 -5.75 -19.83 -6.81
N ARG A 424 -4.63 -19.12 -6.93
CA ARG A 424 -4.10 -18.21 -5.91
C ARG A 424 -4.91 -16.93 -5.72
N LEU A 425 -5.48 -16.39 -6.80
CA LEU A 425 -6.43 -15.28 -6.74
C LEU A 425 -7.77 -15.70 -6.14
N SER A 426 -8.19 -16.95 -6.35
CA SER A 426 -9.38 -17.53 -5.68
C SER A 426 -9.15 -17.90 -4.21
N GLY A 427 -7.94 -17.67 -3.67
CA GLY A 427 -7.57 -18.00 -2.29
C GLY A 427 -7.38 -19.49 -2.03
N HIS A 428 -6.95 -20.25 -3.05
CA HIS A 428 -6.57 -21.66 -2.94
C HIS A 428 -5.07 -21.83 -3.17
N ASP A 429 -4.47 -22.80 -2.49
CA ASP A 429 -3.07 -23.16 -2.67
C ASP A 429 -2.94 -24.50 -3.42
N PRO A 430 -2.63 -24.49 -4.73
CA PRO A 430 -2.60 -25.71 -5.54
C PRO A 430 -1.41 -26.63 -5.21
N GLY A 431 -0.44 -26.18 -4.40
CA GLY A 431 0.66 -27.04 -3.94
C GLY A 431 0.32 -27.93 -2.74
N GLY A 432 -0.84 -27.70 -2.10
CA GLY A 432 -1.17 -28.28 -0.81
C GLY A 432 -0.37 -27.66 0.34
N ALA A 433 -0.91 -27.70 1.56
CA ALA A 433 -0.22 -27.16 2.73
C ALA A 433 0.87 -28.12 3.21
N GLN A 434 2.14 -27.84 2.87
CA GLN A 434 3.26 -28.57 3.50
C GLN A 434 3.28 -28.31 5.01
N GLY A 435 3.56 -29.38 5.78
CA GLY A 435 3.65 -29.32 7.24
C GLY A 435 4.80 -28.44 7.75
N ARG A 436 4.82 -28.16 9.05
CA ARG A 436 5.96 -27.46 9.66
C ARG A 436 7.19 -28.35 9.69
N THR A 437 8.32 -27.76 9.30
CA THR A 437 9.65 -28.35 9.38
C THR A 437 10.30 -28.00 10.72
N VAL A 438 11.40 -28.70 11.07
CA VAL A 438 12.23 -28.34 12.23
C VAL A 438 12.78 -26.91 12.11
N TRP A 439 13.13 -26.48 10.89
CA TRP A 439 13.59 -25.11 10.61
C TRP A 439 12.54 -24.05 10.94
N ASP A 440 11.26 -24.30 10.67
CA ASP A 440 10.18 -23.38 11.02
C ASP A 440 10.10 -23.15 12.54
N TRP A 441 10.18 -24.24 13.30
CA TRP A 441 10.21 -24.18 14.77
C TRP A 441 11.48 -23.50 15.30
N MET A 442 12.65 -23.77 14.71
CA MET A 442 13.90 -23.09 15.09
C MET A 442 13.83 -21.57 14.86
N ILE A 443 13.24 -21.11 13.75
CA ILE A 443 13.05 -19.68 13.46
C ILE A 443 12.10 -19.04 14.48
N VAL A 444 10.97 -19.70 14.79
CA VAL A 444 9.97 -19.19 15.76
C VAL A 444 10.53 -19.17 17.19
N ILE A 445 11.23 -20.23 17.60
CA ILE A 445 11.88 -20.32 18.92
C ILE A 445 13.01 -19.29 19.03
N GLY A 446 13.84 -19.15 17.98
CA GLY A 446 14.92 -18.17 17.95
C GLY A 446 14.43 -16.73 18.05
N ALA A 447 13.40 -16.36 17.29
CA ALA A 447 12.76 -15.05 17.41
C ALA A 447 12.18 -14.83 18.81
N THR A 448 11.43 -15.81 19.35
CA THR A 448 10.88 -15.76 20.72
C THR A 448 11.98 -15.58 21.77
N ALA A 449 13.10 -16.28 21.65
CA ALA A 449 14.24 -16.18 22.56
C ALA A 449 14.90 -14.78 22.53
N VAL A 450 14.97 -14.13 21.35
CA VAL A 450 15.43 -12.74 21.24
C VAL A 450 14.48 -11.78 21.96
N PHE A 451 13.16 -11.92 21.77
CA PHE A 451 12.17 -11.11 22.48
C PHE A 451 12.25 -11.30 23.99
N LEU A 452 12.33 -12.54 24.49
CA LEU A 452 12.48 -12.83 25.92
C LEU A 452 13.81 -12.31 26.49
N GLY A 453 14.90 -12.44 25.74
CA GLY A 453 16.23 -11.98 26.14
C GLY A 453 16.33 -10.45 26.27
N PHE A 454 15.61 -9.68 25.43
CA PHE A 454 15.49 -8.24 25.63
C PHE A 454 14.43 -7.86 26.67
N ALA A 455 13.39 -8.67 26.88
CA ALA A 455 12.37 -8.41 27.90
C ALA A 455 12.94 -8.42 29.33
N THR A 456 13.95 -9.26 29.62
CA THR A 456 14.64 -9.26 30.93
C THR A 456 15.52 -8.03 31.16
N LEU A 457 15.88 -7.31 30.09
CA LEU A 457 16.63 -6.05 30.12
C LEU A 457 15.74 -4.82 29.98
N ALA A 458 14.42 -5.00 29.79
CA ALA A 458 13.49 -3.93 29.52
C ALA A 458 13.21 -3.10 30.78
N GLU A 459 13.52 -1.81 30.72
CA GLU A 459 13.11 -0.85 31.74
C GLU A 459 11.65 -0.46 31.49
N THR A 460 10.84 -0.39 32.55
CA THR A 460 9.44 0.07 32.46
C THR A 460 9.40 1.60 32.46
N PRO A 461 8.97 2.26 31.35
CA PRO A 461 9.11 3.70 31.27
C PRO A 461 8.11 4.42 32.18
N ARG A 462 8.59 5.48 32.84
CA ARG A 462 7.86 6.21 33.88
C ARG A 462 6.84 7.16 33.26
N MET A 463 5.75 6.60 32.72
CA MET A 463 4.62 7.35 32.19
C MET A 463 3.33 7.00 32.92
N ALA A 464 2.40 7.96 33.01
CA ALA A 464 1.05 7.70 33.48
C ALA A 464 0.28 6.91 32.41
N ILE A 465 0.09 5.61 32.67
CA ILE A 465 -0.65 4.70 31.78
C ILE A 465 -2.00 4.36 32.42
N HIS A 466 -3.09 4.64 31.72
CA HIS A 466 -4.43 4.20 32.12
C HIS A 466 -4.63 2.73 31.77
N TYR A 467 -4.13 1.85 32.64
CA TYR A 467 -4.13 0.38 32.44
C TYR A 467 -5.50 -0.22 32.11
N THR A 468 -6.61 0.34 32.61
CA THR A 468 -7.97 -0.12 32.28
C THR A 468 -8.28 0.04 30.79
N TRP A 469 -7.93 1.18 30.19
CA TRP A 469 -8.11 1.41 28.76
C TRP A 469 -7.12 0.61 27.92
N ALA A 470 -5.87 0.47 28.38
CA ALA A 470 -4.88 -0.38 27.72
C ALA A 470 -5.36 -1.84 27.64
N TRP A 471 -5.96 -2.36 28.72
CA TRP A 471 -6.57 -3.69 28.75
C TRP A 471 -7.71 -3.84 27.74
N TRP A 472 -8.67 -2.91 27.72
CA TRP A 472 -9.81 -2.99 26.80
C TRP A 472 -9.41 -2.86 25.33
N LEU A 473 -8.50 -1.95 25.00
CA LEU A 473 -7.99 -1.81 23.62
C LEU A 473 -7.19 -3.05 23.20
N THR A 474 -6.36 -3.61 24.09
CA THR A 474 -5.62 -4.86 23.82
C THR A 474 -6.58 -6.04 23.59
N LEU A 475 -7.62 -6.19 24.41
CA LEU A 475 -8.66 -7.21 24.22
C LEU A 475 -9.40 -7.04 22.89
N ALA A 476 -9.76 -5.81 22.51
CA ALA A 476 -10.39 -5.51 21.23
C ALA A 476 -9.47 -5.89 20.05
N MET A 477 -8.18 -5.55 20.12
CA MET A 477 -7.19 -5.92 19.10
C MET A 477 -6.97 -7.43 18.99
N LEU A 478 -6.91 -8.15 20.11
CA LEU A 478 -6.81 -9.61 20.14
C LEU A 478 -8.07 -10.27 19.58
N GLY A 479 -9.26 -9.72 19.87
CA GLY A 479 -10.52 -10.11 19.25
C GLY A 479 -10.52 -9.93 17.74
N LEU A 480 -10.01 -8.79 17.24
CA LEU A 480 -9.83 -8.53 15.81
C LEU A 480 -8.81 -9.48 15.16
N LEU A 481 -7.67 -9.74 15.83
CA LEU A 481 -6.66 -10.69 15.37
C LEU A 481 -7.22 -12.11 15.25
N GLY A 482 -7.90 -12.60 16.29
CA GLY A 482 -8.52 -13.91 16.31
C GLY A 482 -9.65 -14.04 15.29
N GLY A 483 -10.57 -13.08 15.26
CA GLY A 483 -11.71 -13.07 14.33
C GLY A 483 -11.29 -12.95 12.86
N CYS A 484 -10.41 -12.00 12.53
CA CYS A 484 -9.92 -11.82 11.16
C CYS A 484 -8.99 -12.96 10.74
N GLY A 485 -8.09 -13.42 11.62
CA GLY A 485 -7.21 -14.56 11.38
C GLY A 485 -8.00 -15.85 11.13
N PHE A 486 -9.04 -16.12 11.94
CA PHE A 486 -9.94 -17.26 11.73
C PHE A 486 -10.74 -17.13 10.43
N ALA A 487 -11.27 -15.95 10.11
CA ALA A 487 -11.99 -15.71 8.86
C ALA A 487 -11.08 -15.88 7.63
N LEU A 488 -9.84 -15.39 7.66
CA LEU A 488 -8.84 -15.63 6.62
C LEU A 488 -8.49 -17.12 6.50
N TRP A 489 -8.23 -17.79 7.61
CA TRP A 489 -7.91 -19.23 7.62
C TRP A 489 -9.07 -20.08 7.10
N ARG A 490 -10.30 -19.82 7.55
CA ARG A 490 -11.50 -20.56 7.12
C ARG A 490 -11.80 -20.34 5.64
N THR A 491 -11.63 -19.12 5.13
CA THR A 491 -11.90 -18.80 3.72
C THR A 491 -10.77 -19.24 2.80
N THR A 492 -9.50 -19.07 3.20
CA THR A 492 -8.34 -19.13 2.27
C THR A 492 -7.20 -20.04 2.73
N ARG A 493 -7.22 -20.55 3.97
CA ARG A 493 -6.09 -21.26 4.60
C ARG A 493 -4.77 -20.48 4.61
N PHE A 494 -4.83 -19.13 4.54
CA PHE A 494 -3.68 -18.26 4.27
C PHE A 494 -2.99 -18.52 2.92
N GLY A 495 -3.77 -18.95 1.91
CA GLY A 495 -3.38 -19.09 0.51
C GLY A 495 -3.34 -17.77 -0.26
#